data_AF-A0A1H0K6E3-F1
#
_entry.id   AF-A0A1H0K6E3-F1
#
_cell.length_a   1.000
_cell.length_b   1.000
_cell.length_c   1.000
_cell.angle_alpha   90.00
_cell.angle_beta   90.00
_cell.angle_gamma   90.00
#
_symmetry.space_group_name_H-M   'P 1'
#
loop_
_entity.id
_entity.type
_entity.pdbx_description
1 polymer ?
#
loop_
_entity_poly.entity_id
_entity_poly.type
_entity_poly.pdbx_seq_one_letter_code
_entity_poly.pdbx_strand_id
1 'polypeptide(L)'
;MAHELYHIVLLMAAGINFLIAFVLLYNNIWYRNYGVYCRARMLVALCYVIFAIGFAMHAYFEWRTSWPAAASALSVSYFHIGGVLFGWSHTSLMRPDYLKKKVVLRDLTILLVGLASYWTAVANYSLFVIHFSFLVFFIHAGYIAFIFYRTYFLVRRNLISMPADEMAPKWWTPEAKRTVLSGHHSFVISCHLIVLFGLGGIVVTAVFPHQITPYTVLLCMGIAVYCYIFYSLSEYGNVIDAATYATEDAEKL
;
A
#
# COMPACT_ATOMS: atom_id res chain seq x y z
N MET A 1 14.10 -18.27 -23.06
CA MET A 1 13.00 -18.73 -22.18
C MET A 1 12.91 -17.99 -20.85
N ALA A 2 13.84 -18.15 -19.88
CA ALA A 2 13.69 -17.51 -18.55
C ALA A 2 13.73 -15.97 -18.58
N HIS A 3 14.61 -15.40 -19.41
CA HIS A 3 14.72 -13.94 -19.59
C HIS A 3 13.48 -13.35 -20.28
N GLU A 4 12.97 -14.02 -21.32
CA GLU A 4 11.75 -13.62 -22.02
C GLU A 4 10.54 -13.67 -21.08
N LEU A 5 10.42 -14.73 -20.28
CA LEU A 5 9.36 -14.84 -19.28
C LEU A 5 9.43 -13.70 -18.25
N TYR A 6 10.63 -13.39 -17.75
CA TYR A 6 10.85 -12.25 -16.84
C TYR A 6 10.37 -10.92 -17.45
N HIS A 7 10.74 -10.66 -18.71
CA HIS A 7 10.36 -9.45 -19.43
C HIS A 7 8.84 -9.37 -19.66
N ILE A 8 8.22 -10.47 -20.09
CA ILE A 8 6.76 -10.55 -20.29
C ILE A 8 6.02 -10.31 -18.97
N VAL A 9 6.45 -10.93 -17.86
CA VAL A 9 5.83 -10.74 -16.54
C VAL A 9 5.91 -9.30 -16.07
N LEU A 10 7.05 -8.61 -16.28
CA LEU A 10 7.19 -7.20 -15.96
C LEU A 10 6.21 -6.31 -16.74
N LEU A 11 6.12 -6.50 -18.06
CA LEU A 11 5.21 -5.72 -18.89
C LEU A 11 3.75 -6.01 -18.56
N MET A 12 3.39 -7.27 -18.30
CA MET A 12 2.04 -7.63 -17.85
C MET A 12 1.73 -6.99 -16.49
N ALA A 13 2.64 -7.06 -15.52
CA ALA A 13 2.47 -6.43 -14.22
C ALA A 13 2.30 -4.90 -14.37
N ALA A 14 3.11 -4.26 -15.21
CA ALA A 14 2.97 -2.83 -15.51
C ALA A 14 1.60 -2.50 -16.10
N GLY A 15 1.17 -3.25 -17.13
CA GLY A 15 -0.13 -3.06 -17.78
C GLY A 15 -1.31 -3.25 -16.83
N ILE A 16 -1.28 -4.29 -16.00
CA ILE A 16 -2.32 -4.55 -14.99
C ILE A 16 -2.38 -3.41 -13.96
N ASN A 17 -1.23 -2.94 -13.46
CA ASN A 17 -1.19 -1.84 -12.50
C ASN A 17 -1.73 -0.53 -13.12
N PHE A 18 -1.38 -0.22 -14.37
CA PHE A 18 -1.97 0.92 -15.08
C PHE A 18 -3.48 0.81 -15.26
N LEU A 19 -3.97 -0.39 -15.63
CA LEU A 19 -5.39 -0.64 -15.80
C LEU A 19 -6.14 -0.46 -14.47
N ILE A 20 -5.64 -1.04 -13.39
CA ILE A 20 -6.23 -0.89 -12.04
C ILE A 20 -6.23 0.60 -11.63
N ALA A 21 -5.12 1.31 -11.84
CA ALA A 21 -5.04 2.75 -11.55
C ALA A 21 -6.10 3.55 -12.33
N PHE A 22 -6.25 3.27 -13.63
CA PHE A 22 -7.25 3.90 -14.47
C PHE A 22 -8.67 3.61 -13.95
N VAL A 23 -9.00 2.35 -13.66
CA VAL A 23 -10.31 1.99 -13.10
C VAL A 23 -10.57 2.75 -11.80
N LEU A 24 -9.59 2.85 -10.91
CA LEU A 24 -9.73 3.59 -9.66
C LEU A 24 -9.91 5.10 -9.88
N LEU A 25 -9.29 5.70 -10.90
CA LEU A 25 -9.46 7.13 -11.17
C LEU A 25 -10.84 7.46 -11.78
N TYR A 26 -11.35 6.59 -12.67
CA TYR A 26 -12.57 6.87 -13.44
C TYR A 26 -13.86 6.31 -12.82
N ASN A 27 -13.81 5.18 -12.10
CA ASN A 27 -15.00 4.55 -11.52
C ASN A 27 -15.37 5.19 -10.15
N ASN A 28 -16.02 6.37 -10.20
CA ASN A 28 -16.32 7.17 -8.99
C ASN A 28 -17.77 7.63 -8.81
N ILE A 29 -18.70 7.34 -9.72
CA ILE A 29 -19.98 8.08 -9.72
C ILE A 29 -20.73 7.98 -8.37
N TRP A 30 -20.69 6.81 -7.73
CA TRP A 30 -21.38 6.52 -6.47
C TRP A 30 -20.71 7.07 -5.20
N TYR A 31 -19.39 7.36 -5.25
CA TYR A 31 -18.61 7.68 -4.05
C TYR A 31 -18.02 9.09 -4.03
N ARG A 32 -18.38 9.93 -5.00
CA ARG A 32 -17.91 11.32 -5.13
C ARG A 32 -18.16 12.18 -3.88
N ASN A 33 -19.20 11.87 -3.13
CA ASN A 33 -19.58 12.62 -1.94
C ASN A 33 -18.70 12.28 -0.71
N TYR A 34 -17.96 11.16 -0.76
CA TYR A 34 -17.08 10.73 0.33
C TYR A 34 -15.65 11.19 0.09
N GLY A 35 -15.32 12.40 0.54
CA GLY A 35 -14.01 13.02 0.32
C GLY A 35 -12.83 12.17 0.82
N VAL A 36 -12.98 11.50 1.99
CA VAL A 36 -11.96 10.62 2.56
C VAL A 36 -11.72 9.40 1.67
N TYR A 37 -12.79 8.76 1.19
CA TYR A 37 -12.70 7.60 0.31
C TYR A 37 -12.12 7.95 -1.06
N CYS A 38 -12.56 9.07 -1.65
CA CYS A 38 -11.99 9.58 -2.90
C CYS A 38 -10.47 9.81 -2.77
N ARG A 39 -10.03 10.41 -1.67
CA ARG A 39 -8.60 10.64 -1.38
C ARG A 39 -7.82 9.34 -1.23
N ALA A 40 -8.30 8.40 -0.42
CA ALA A 40 -7.67 7.09 -0.23
C ALA A 40 -7.50 6.36 -1.57
N ARG A 41 -8.55 6.37 -2.38
CA ARG A 41 -8.53 5.77 -3.71
C ARG A 41 -7.54 6.43 -4.68
N MET A 42 -7.45 7.76 -4.69
CA MET A 42 -6.45 8.47 -5.51
C MET A 42 -5.02 8.12 -5.08
N LEU A 43 -4.77 7.98 -3.78
CA LEU A 43 -3.45 7.57 -3.27
C LEU A 43 -3.09 6.15 -3.70
N VAL A 44 -4.06 5.23 -3.67
CA VAL A 44 -3.87 3.85 -4.16
C VAL A 44 -3.66 3.82 -5.69
N ALA A 45 -4.42 4.62 -6.44
CA ALA A 45 -4.22 4.74 -7.89
C ALA A 45 -2.82 5.30 -8.23
N LEU A 46 -2.36 6.33 -7.51
CA LEU A 46 -1.01 6.87 -7.64
C LEU A 46 0.05 5.81 -7.33
N CYS A 47 -0.17 5.01 -6.28
CA CYS A 47 0.70 3.89 -5.94
C CYS A 47 0.83 2.91 -7.11
N TYR A 48 -0.29 2.48 -7.69
CA TYR A 48 -0.29 1.59 -8.85
C TYR A 48 0.43 2.19 -10.06
N VAL A 49 0.26 3.48 -10.35
CA VAL A 49 1.02 4.16 -11.42
C VAL A 49 2.53 4.08 -11.15
N ILE A 50 2.96 4.31 -9.92
CA ILE A 50 4.39 4.27 -9.55
C ILE A 50 4.96 2.86 -9.70
N PHE A 51 4.24 1.83 -9.25
CA PHE A 51 4.64 0.44 -9.48
C PHE A 51 4.69 0.09 -10.97
N ALA A 52 3.70 0.54 -11.75
CA ALA A 52 3.66 0.30 -13.18
C ALA A 52 4.87 0.91 -13.91
N ILE A 53 5.22 2.17 -13.59
CA ILE A 53 6.41 2.83 -14.11
C ILE A 53 7.67 2.07 -13.67
N GLY A 54 7.77 1.66 -12.40
CA GLY A 54 8.90 0.89 -11.90
C GLY A 54 9.10 -0.43 -12.67
N PHE A 55 8.02 -1.18 -12.92
CA PHE A 55 8.08 -2.42 -13.70
C PHE A 55 8.43 -2.17 -15.17
N ALA A 56 7.88 -1.12 -15.78
CA ALA A 56 8.22 -0.74 -17.15
C ALA A 56 9.69 -0.34 -17.28
N MET A 57 10.25 0.39 -16.31
CA MET A 57 11.67 0.74 -16.27
C MET A 57 12.55 -0.52 -16.12
N HIS A 58 12.15 -1.46 -15.26
CA HIS A 58 12.85 -2.74 -15.14
C HIS A 58 12.86 -3.54 -16.46
N ALA A 59 11.75 -3.53 -17.20
CA ALA A 59 11.66 -4.21 -18.50
C ALA A 59 12.52 -3.50 -19.56
N TYR A 60 12.43 -2.17 -19.63
CA TYR A 60 13.09 -1.39 -20.69
C TYR A 60 14.61 -1.34 -20.54
N PHE A 61 15.12 -1.14 -19.32
CA PHE A 61 16.55 -0.98 -19.10
C PHE A 61 17.29 -2.28 -18.76
N GLU A 62 16.54 -3.34 -18.45
CA GLU A 62 17.09 -4.65 -18.06
C GLU A 62 18.13 -4.55 -16.91
N TRP A 63 17.98 -3.56 -16.02
CA TRP A 63 18.99 -3.27 -14.99
C TRP A 63 19.30 -4.46 -14.08
N ARG A 64 18.42 -5.44 -13.94
CA ARG A 64 18.70 -6.60 -13.09
C ARG A 64 19.82 -7.49 -13.65
N THR A 65 20.10 -7.43 -14.96
CA THR A 65 21.24 -8.11 -15.59
C THR A 65 22.42 -7.15 -15.78
N SER A 66 22.16 -5.91 -16.20
CA SER A 66 23.20 -4.93 -16.58
C SER A 66 23.71 -4.06 -15.42
N TRP A 67 22.83 -3.65 -14.50
CA TRP A 67 23.16 -2.81 -13.35
C TRP A 67 22.37 -3.17 -12.08
N PRO A 68 22.68 -4.31 -11.43
CA PRO A 68 21.84 -4.91 -10.40
C PRO A 68 21.65 -4.04 -9.15
N ALA A 69 22.64 -3.20 -8.82
CA ALA A 69 22.54 -2.23 -7.74
C ALA A 69 21.45 -1.18 -8.02
N ALA A 70 21.41 -0.62 -9.24
CA ALA A 70 20.36 0.32 -9.64
C ALA A 70 18.99 -0.35 -9.71
N ALA A 71 18.92 -1.61 -10.16
CA ALA A 71 17.69 -2.39 -10.10
C ALA A 71 17.17 -2.53 -8.67
N SER A 72 18.04 -2.86 -7.72
CA SER A 72 17.65 -2.94 -6.31
C SER A 72 17.23 -1.60 -5.74
N ALA A 73 17.93 -0.51 -6.03
CA ALA A 73 17.57 0.83 -5.58
C ALA A 73 16.22 1.29 -6.16
N LEU A 74 15.95 1.03 -7.44
CA LEU A 74 14.66 1.30 -8.07
C LEU A 74 13.55 0.51 -7.38
N SER A 75 13.77 -0.80 -7.15
CA SER A 75 12.84 -1.66 -6.43
C SER A 75 12.50 -1.13 -5.05
N VAL A 76 13.52 -0.85 -4.24
CA VAL A 76 13.33 -0.29 -2.89
C VAL A 76 12.60 1.06 -2.93
N SER A 77 12.91 1.90 -3.92
CA SER A 77 12.27 3.21 -4.08
C SER A 77 10.76 3.10 -4.25
N TYR A 78 10.27 2.34 -5.24
CA TYR A 78 8.83 2.24 -5.46
C TYR A 78 8.11 1.46 -4.34
N PHE A 79 8.77 0.49 -3.70
CA PHE A 79 8.21 -0.20 -2.52
C PHE A 79 8.07 0.75 -1.33
N HIS A 80 9.04 1.64 -1.11
CA HIS A 80 9.00 2.61 -0.01
C HIS A 80 7.92 3.66 -0.23
N ILE A 81 7.87 4.22 -1.45
CA ILE A 81 6.81 5.15 -1.86
C ILE A 81 5.44 4.48 -1.73
N GLY A 82 5.32 3.23 -2.20
CA GLY A 82 4.10 2.45 -2.09
C GLY A 82 3.65 2.22 -0.65
N GLY A 83 4.57 1.86 0.25
CA GLY A 83 4.28 1.72 1.68
C GLY A 83 3.73 3.01 2.31
N VAL A 84 4.30 4.16 1.96
CA VAL A 84 3.81 5.48 2.41
C VAL A 84 2.41 5.76 1.88
N LEU A 85 2.19 5.61 0.56
CA LEU A 85 0.89 5.88 -0.07
C LEU A 85 -0.20 4.92 0.41
N PHE A 86 0.11 3.64 0.58
CA PHE A 86 -0.83 2.66 1.13
C PHE A 86 -1.16 2.98 2.58
N GLY A 87 -0.17 3.34 3.42
CA GLY A 87 -0.40 3.78 4.79
C GLY A 87 -1.29 5.01 4.85
N TRP A 88 -1.00 6.03 4.02
CA TRP A 88 -1.83 7.23 3.92
C TRP A 88 -3.26 6.93 3.49
N SER A 89 -3.43 6.10 2.47
CA SER A 89 -4.75 5.68 2.01
C SER A 89 -5.53 4.97 3.12
N HIS A 90 -4.98 3.85 3.61
CA HIS A 90 -5.71 2.90 4.43
C HIS A 90 -5.94 3.42 5.86
N THR A 91 -4.94 4.05 6.46
CA THR A 91 -5.12 4.65 7.79
C THR A 91 -6.11 5.81 7.76
N SER A 92 -6.14 6.60 6.67
CA SER A 92 -7.08 7.73 6.58
C SER A 92 -8.54 7.33 6.46
N LEU A 93 -8.83 6.11 5.96
CA LEU A 93 -10.19 5.58 5.89
C LEU A 93 -10.77 5.24 7.27
N MET A 94 -9.93 4.74 8.17
CA MET A 94 -10.33 4.43 9.55
C MET A 94 -10.22 5.64 10.48
N ARG A 95 -9.38 6.62 10.11
CA ARG A 95 -9.11 7.82 10.90
C ARG A 95 -8.97 9.02 9.96
N PRO A 96 -10.07 9.73 9.67
CA PRO A 96 -10.14 10.82 8.67
C PRO A 96 -9.11 11.93 8.90
N ASP A 97 -8.77 12.20 10.15
CA ASP A 97 -7.84 13.24 10.59
C ASP A 97 -6.35 12.82 10.50
N TYR A 98 -6.05 11.60 10.03
CA TYR A 98 -4.69 11.06 9.99
C TYR A 98 -3.75 11.91 9.12
N LEU A 99 -4.21 12.36 7.95
CA LEU A 99 -3.42 13.11 6.97
C LEU A 99 -3.29 14.60 7.31
N LYS A 100 -2.86 14.90 8.53
CA LYS A 100 -2.44 16.26 8.94
C LYS A 100 -1.10 16.62 8.30
N LYS A 101 -0.86 17.92 8.07
CA LYS A 101 0.40 18.45 7.51
C LYS A 101 1.65 17.89 8.19
N LYS A 102 1.63 17.73 9.52
CA LYS A 102 2.75 17.17 10.30
C LYS A 102 3.09 15.73 9.93
N VAL A 103 2.07 14.89 9.72
CA VAL A 103 2.22 13.48 9.32
C VAL A 103 2.81 13.40 7.92
N VAL A 104 2.22 14.14 6.98
CA VAL A 104 2.68 14.20 5.59
C VAL A 104 4.13 14.68 5.51
N LEU A 105 4.48 15.76 6.20
CA LEU A 105 5.84 16.31 6.17
C LEU A 105 6.87 15.32 6.74
N ARG A 106 6.54 14.64 7.86
CA ARG A 106 7.41 13.62 8.45
C ARG A 106 7.65 12.49 7.48
N ASP A 107 6.59 11.90 6.94
CA ASP A 107 6.69 10.72 6.07
C ASP A 107 7.41 11.07 4.76
N LEU A 108 7.15 12.26 4.19
CA LEU A 108 7.90 12.76 3.04
C LEU A 108 9.37 13.00 3.35
N THR A 109 9.70 13.55 4.52
CA THR A 109 11.10 13.77 4.91
C THR A 109 11.85 12.44 5.02
N ILE A 110 11.26 11.45 5.71
CA ILE A 110 11.87 10.12 5.86
C ILE A 110 11.99 9.43 4.50
N LEU A 111 10.97 9.56 3.64
CA LEU A 111 10.99 9.03 2.28
C LEU A 111 12.11 9.66 1.44
N LEU A 112 12.25 10.99 1.46
CA LEU A 112 13.32 11.69 0.72
C LEU A 112 14.71 11.28 1.20
N VAL A 113 14.90 11.15 2.51
CA VAL A 113 16.16 10.63 3.10
C VAL A 113 16.42 9.20 2.64
N GLY A 114 15.39 8.34 2.67
CA GLY A 114 15.47 6.97 2.18
C GLY A 114 15.89 6.91 0.71
N LEU A 115 15.16 7.60 -0.17
CA LEU A 115 15.45 7.67 -1.61
C LEU A 115 16.88 8.15 -1.86
N ALA A 116 17.30 9.24 -1.21
CA ALA A 116 18.67 9.73 -1.34
C ALA A 116 19.70 8.68 -0.90
N SER A 117 19.45 7.98 0.21
CA SER A 117 20.35 6.92 0.69
C SER A 117 20.42 5.72 -0.28
N TYR A 118 19.30 5.29 -0.86
CA TYR A 118 19.23 4.16 -1.80
C TYR A 118 20.11 4.41 -3.02
N TRP A 119 19.98 5.59 -3.62
CA TRP A 119 20.74 5.95 -4.82
C TRP A 119 22.19 6.33 -4.51
N THR A 120 22.47 6.87 -3.32
CA THR A 120 23.85 7.07 -2.85
C THR A 120 24.58 5.74 -2.63
N ALA A 121 23.88 4.71 -2.14
CA ALA A 121 24.44 3.37 -1.98
C ALA A 121 24.88 2.76 -3.32
N VAL A 122 24.14 3.02 -4.40
CA VAL A 122 24.51 2.60 -5.76
C VAL A 122 25.81 3.25 -6.23
N ALA A 123 26.03 4.52 -5.88
CA ALA A 123 27.22 5.26 -6.33
C ALA A 123 28.48 4.95 -5.51
N ASN A 124 28.37 4.81 -4.19
CA ASN A 124 29.53 4.74 -3.29
C ASN A 124 29.86 3.34 -2.76
N TYR A 125 29.03 2.31 -2.99
CA TYR A 125 29.22 0.90 -2.58
C TYR A 125 29.65 0.66 -1.10
N SER A 126 29.54 1.68 -0.25
CA SER A 126 29.93 1.59 1.15
C SER A 126 28.94 0.72 1.92
N LEU A 127 29.45 -0.31 2.60
CA LEU A 127 28.63 -1.18 3.45
C LEU A 127 27.83 -0.37 4.46
N PHE A 128 28.40 0.68 5.05
CA PHE A 128 27.69 1.56 5.98
C PHE A 128 26.45 2.19 5.33
N VAL A 129 26.57 2.74 4.12
CA VAL A 129 25.46 3.40 3.40
C VAL A 129 24.38 2.39 3.01
N ILE A 130 24.76 1.16 2.64
CA ILE A 130 23.84 0.08 2.33
C ILE A 130 23.03 -0.32 3.56
N HIS A 131 23.68 -0.57 4.70
CA HIS A 131 22.98 -0.94 5.94
C HIS A 131 22.09 0.19 6.46
N PHE A 132 22.57 1.43 6.40
CA PHE A 132 21.78 2.61 6.76
C PHE A 132 20.52 2.74 5.90
N SER A 133 20.64 2.52 4.59
CA SER A 133 19.53 2.51 3.65
C SER A 133 18.44 1.51 4.04
N PHE A 134 18.82 0.24 4.27
CA PHE A 134 17.87 -0.78 4.71
C PHE A 134 17.23 -0.41 6.05
N LEU A 135 18.00 0.11 7.00
CA LEU A 135 17.49 0.52 8.30
C LEU A 135 16.41 1.61 8.17
N VAL A 136 16.62 2.64 7.33
CA VAL A 136 15.62 3.68 7.08
C VAL A 136 14.34 3.09 6.50
N PHE A 137 14.45 2.16 5.54
CA PHE A 137 13.30 1.47 4.96
C PHE A 137 12.51 0.71 6.04
N PHE A 138 13.18 -0.19 6.78
CA PHE A 138 12.54 -1.07 7.75
C PHE A 138 11.94 -0.31 8.93
N ILE A 139 12.62 0.72 9.44
CA ILE A 139 12.08 1.57 10.51
C ILE A 139 10.83 2.28 10.02
N HIS A 140 10.86 2.89 8.83
CA HIS A 140 9.70 3.63 8.32
C HIS A 140 8.52 2.69 8.01
N ALA A 141 8.78 1.55 7.37
CA ALA A 141 7.77 0.53 7.09
C ALA A 141 7.16 -0.04 8.37
N GLY A 142 7.99 -0.37 9.37
CA GLY A 142 7.54 -0.84 10.68
C GLY A 142 6.72 0.21 11.42
N TYR A 143 7.13 1.47 11.35
CA TYR A 143 6.38 2.59 11.93
C TYR A 143 5.00 2.77 11.27
N ILE A 144 4.91 2.77 9.94
CA ILE A 144 3.64 2.89 9.21
C ILE A 144 2.73 1.70 9.54
N ALA A 145 3.26 0.48 9.51
CA ALA A 145 2.51 -0.72 9.85
C ALA A 145 1.99 -0.66 11.30
N PHE A 146 2.82 -0.25 12.25
CA PHE A 146 2.42 -0.08 13.65
C PHE A 146 1.26 0.91 13.80
N ILE A 147 1.33 2.08 13.16
CA ILE A 147 0.26 3.07 13.19
C ILE A 147 -1.02 2.51 12.59
N PHE A 148 -0.93 1.82 11.45
CA PHE A 148 -2.07 1.18 10.82
C PHE A 148 -2.74 0.15 11.76
N TYR A 149 -1.98 -0.80 12.30
CA TYR A 149 -2.53 -1.84 13.17
C TYR A 149 -3.12 -1.26 14.45
N ARG A 150 -2.44 -0.28 15.06
CA ARG A 150 -2.96 0.41 16.24
C ARG A 150 -4.31 1.07 15.95
N THR A 151 -4.42 1.79 14.82
CA THR A 151 -5.68 2.42 14.41
C THR A 151 -6.75 1.38 14.11
N TYR A 152 -6.41 0.30 13.40
CA TYR A 152 -7.33 -0.79 13.09
C TYR A 152 -7.91 -1.44 14.35
N PHE A 153 -7.07 -1.83 15.32
CA PHE A 153 -7.55 -2.47 16.54
C PHE A 153 -8.43 -1.54 17.38
N LEU A 154 -8.12 -0.24 17.41
CA LEU A 154 -8.93 0.75 18.10
C LEU A 154 -10.32 0.87 17.44
N VAL A 155 -10.36 1.10 16.12
CA VAL A 155 -11.62 1.26 15.38
C VAL A 155 -12.45 -0.02 15.42
N ARG A 156 -11.83 -1.19 15.24
CA ARG A 156 -12.52 -2.48 15.36
C ARG A 156 -13.14 -2.69 16.74
N ARG A 157 -12.42 -2.36 17.81
CA ARG A 157 -12.95 -2.47 19.17
C ARG A 157 -14.18 -1.58 19.34
N ASN A 158 -14.10 -0.34 18.86
CA ASN A 158 -15.20 0.62 18.94
C ASN A 158 -16.42 0.16 18.14
N LEU A 159 -16.23 -0.35 16.92
CA LEU A 159 -17.28 -0.97 16.11
C LEU A 159 -17.96 -2.14 16.84
N ILE A 160 -17.20 -2.99 17.51
CA ILE A 160 -17.74 -4.11 18.28
C ILE A 160 -18.54 -3.63 19.49
N SER A 161 -18.07 -2.59 20.20
CA SER A 161 -18.74 -2.07 21.39
C SER A 161 -19.97 -1.21 21.10
N MET A 162 -20.14 -0.68 19.89
CA MET A 162 -21.33 0.09 19.52
C MET A 162 -22.60 -0.76 19.67
N PRO A 163 -23.52 -0.40 20.59
CA PRO A 163 -24.77 -1.10 20.76
C PRO A 163 -25.65 -0.86 19.51
N ALA A 164 -26.35 -1.92 19.09
CA ALA A 164 -27.46 -1.81 18.14
C ALA A 164 -28.75 -1.71 18.97
N ASP A 165 -28.88 -0.62 19.72
CA ASP A 165 -30.03 -0.35 20.58
C ASP A 165 -30.98 0.67 19.93
N GLU A 166 -32.05 1.04 20.63
CA GLU A 166 -33.09 1.95 20.12
C GLU A 166 -32.58 3.36 19.78
N MET A 167 -31.39 3.75 20.25
CA MET A 167 -30.76 5.03 19.90
C MET A 167 -29.89 4.96 18.65
N ALA A 168 -29.57 3.75 18.17
CA ALA A 168 -28.87 3.59 16.91
C ALA A 168 -29.78 3.93 15.72
N PRO A 169 -29.23 4.45 14.61
CA PRO A 169 -30.01 4.65 13.39
C PRO A 169 -30.70 3.37 12.97
N LYS A 170 -31.95 3.45 12.46
CA LYS A 170 -32.74 2.26 12.06
C LYS A 170 -32.05 1.31 11.08
N TRP A 171 -31.05 1.80 10.34
CA TRP A 171 -30.24 1.00 9.41
C TRP A 171 -29.07 0.26 10.08
N TRP A 172 -28.73 0.55 11.33
CA TRP A 172 -27.67 -0.10 12.10
C TRP A 172 -28.14 -1.41 12.75
N THR A 173 -28.46 -2.39 11.91
CA THR A 173 -28.87 -3.74 12.33
C THR A 173 -27.66 -4.63 12.65
N PRO A 174 -27.86 -5.77 13.35
CA PRO A 174 -26.81 -6.78 13.52
C PRO A 174 -26.18 -7.24 12.20
N GLU A 175 -26.96 -7.33 11.13
CA GLU A 175 -26.49 -7.65 9.78
C GLU A 175 -25.62 -6.53 9.21
N ALA A 176 -26.05 -5.27 9.31
CA ALA A 176 -25.24 -4.13 8.86
C ALA A 176 -23.89 -4.07 9.58
N LYS A 177 -23.90 -4.29 10.90
CA LYS A 177 -22.68 -4.38 11.72
C LYS A 177 -21.75 -5.50 11.27
N ARG A 178 -22.29 -6.70 10.96
CA ARG A 178 -21.50 -7.82 10.41
C ARG A 178 -20.87 -7.44 9.07
N THR A 179 -21.60 -6.78 8.18
CA THR A 179 -21.10 -6.35 6.87
C THR A 179 -19.96 -5.34 7.01
N VAL A 180 -20.09 -4.34 7.89
CA VAL A 180 -19.02 -3.36 8.17
C VAL A 180 -17.77 -4.02 8.74
N LEU A 181 -17.94 -4.97 9.66
CA LEU A 181 -16.83 -5.73 10.24
C LEU A 181 -16.15 -6.62 9.20
N SER A 182 -16.92 -7.21 8.28
CA SER A 182 -16.39 -7.99 7.14
C SER A 182 -15.55 -7.11 6.22
N GLY A 183 -16.06 -5.93 5.83
CA GLY A 183 -15.29 -4.98 5.01
C GLY A 183 -14.00 -4.51 5.70
N HIS A 184 -14.04 -4.23 7.01
CA HIS A 184 -12.84 -3.94 7.80
C HIS A 184 -11.86 -5.13 7.85
N HIS A 185 -12.37 -6.36 7.84
CA HIS A 185 -11.55 -7.57 7.84
C HIS A 185 -10.82 -7.75 6.51
N SER A 186 -11.49 -7.60 5.37
CA SER A 186 -10.83 -7.59 4.05
C SER A 186 -9.73 -6.54 3.97
N PHE A 187 -9.95 -5.39 4.61
CA PHE A 187 -8.98 -4.31 4.68
C PHE A 187 -7.71 -4.69 5.46
N VAL A 188 -7.85 -5.34 6.63
CA VAL A 188 -6.67 -5.78 7.40
C VAL A 188 -5.91 -6.89 6.67
N ILE A 189 -6.60 -7.81 5.97
CA ILE A 189 -5.95 -8.83 5.15
C ILE A 189 -5.13 -8.15 4.05
N SER A 190 -5.67 -7.13 3.38
CA SER A 190 -4.94 -6.42 2.33
C SER A 190 -3.68 -5.74 2.87
N CYS A 191 -3.73 -5.22 4.11
CA CYS A 191 -2.55 -4.65 4.76
C CYS A 191 -1.52 -5.71 5.18
N HIS A 192 -1.96 -6.89 5.66
CA HIS A 192 -1.04 -8.02 5.88
C HIS A 192 -0.33 -8.40 4.57
N LEU A 193 -1.06 -8.47 3.47
CA LEU A 193 -0.49 -8.76 2.15
C LEU A 193 0.51 -7.69 1.71
N ILE A 194 0.18 -6.39 1.84
CA ILE A 194 1.10 -5.28 1.50
C ILE A 194 2.37 -5.35 2.34
N VAL A 195 2.26 -5.58 3.65
CA VAL A 195 3.42 -5.64 4.55
C VAL A 195 4.29 -6.84 4.22
N LEU A 196 3.71 -8.02 4.08
CA LEU A 196 4.45 -9.25 3.75
C LEU A 196 5.09 -9.14 2.36
N PHE A 197 4.35 -8.65 1.37
CA PHE A 197 4.82 -8.48 0.00
C PHE A 197 5.91 -7.40 -0.09
N GLY A 198 5.73 -6.28 0.59
CA GLY A 198 6.69 -5.18 0.61
C GLY A 198 8.01 -5.58 1.29
N LEU A 199 7.93 -6.10 2.52
CA LEU A 199 9.12 -6.55 3.25
C LEU A 199 9.81 -7.73 2.54
N GLY A 200 9.03 -8.72 2.11
CA GLY A 200 9.52 -9.87 1.36
C GLY A 200 10.16 -9.46 0.04
N GLY A 201 9.56 -8.50 -0.67
CA GLY A 201 10.08 -7.99 -1.93
C GLY A 201 11.44 -7.30 -1.80
N ILE A 202 11.64 -6.53 -0.71
CA ILE A 202 12.96 -5.95 -0.39
C ILE A 202 13.98 -7.04 -0.05
N VAL A 203 13.60 -8.02 0.77
CA VAL A 203 14.49 -9.13 1.15
C VAL A 203 14.91 -9.93 -0.08
N VAL A 204 13.97 -10.31 -0.95
CA VAL A 204 14.25 -11.02 -2.21
C VAL A 204 15.18 -10.20 -3.10
N THR A 205 14.94 -8.89 -3.20
CA THR A 205 15.79 -7.98 -3.98
C THR A 205 17.20 -7.86 -3.42
N ALA A 206 17.35 -7.85 -2.09
CA ALA A 206 18.64 -7.74 -1.42
C ALA A 206 19.45 -9.04 -1.48
N VAL A 207 18.81 -10.20 -1.27
CA VAL A 207 19.47 -11.52 -1.27
C VAL A 207 19.78 -11.99 -2.68
N PHE A 208 18.92 -11.67 -3.65
CA PHE A 208 19.04 -12.11 -5.04
C PHE A 208 19.11 -10.93 -6.03
N PRO A 209 20.13 -10.05 -5.93
CA PRO A 209 20.19 -8.84 -6.76
C PRO A 209 20.42 -9.17 -8.25
N HIS A 210 21.15 -10.25 -8.54
CA HIS A 210 21.49 -10.68 -9.91
C HIS A 210 20.51 -11.70 -10.51
N GLN A 211 19.61 -12.26 -9.70
CA GLN A 211 18.75 -13.35 -10.17
C GLN A 211 17.39 -12.80 -10.61
N ILE A 212 16.98 -13.18 -11.82
CA ILE A 212 15.67 -12.83 -12.36
C ILE A 212 14.57 -13.75 -11.83
N THR A 213 14.83 -15.04 -11.62
CA THR A 213 13.80 -16.03 -11.28
C THR A 213 13.08 -15.74 -9.95
N PRO A 214 13.75 -15.49 -8.82
CA PRO A 214 13.07 -15.18 -7.56
C PRO A 214 12.21 -13.93 -7.66
N TYR A 215 12.67 -12.96 -8.46
CA TYR A 215 11.94 -11.72 -8.69
C TYR A 215 10.75 -11.92 -9.64
N THR A 216 10.85 -12.76 -10.67
CA THR A 216 9.71 -13.15 -11.51
C THR A 216 8.59 -13.78 -10.66
N VAL A 217 8.94 -14.69 -9.74
CA VAL A 217 7.96 -15.30 -8.81
C VAL A 217 7.31 -14.24 -7.92
N LEU A 218 8.12 -13.32 -7.37
CA LEU A 218 7.63 -12.19 -6.59
C LEU A 218 6.63 -11.34 -7.41
N LEU A 219 6.95 -11.00 -8.66
CA LEU A 219 6.06 -10.22 -9.53
C LEU A 219 4.71 -10.92 -9.77
N CYS A 220 4.73 -12.23 -10.02
CA CYS A 220 3.51 -13.02 -10.18
C CYS A 220 2.64 -12.99 -8.92
N MET A 221 3.24 -13.14 -7.74
CA MET A 221 2.52 -12.98 -6.46
C MET A 221 2.01 -11.55 -6.27
N GLY A 222 2.80 -10.55 -6.69
CA GLY A 222 2.45 -9.14 -6.63
C GLY A 222 1.16 -8.82 -7.39
N ILE A 223 0.95 -9.40 -8.57
CA ILE A 223 -0.29 -9.23 -9.34
C ILE A 223 -1.52 -9.62 -8.50
N ALA A 224 -1.47 -10.78 -7.82
CA ALA A 224 -2.56 -11.22 -6.97
C ALA A 224 -2.77 -10.28 -5.77
N VAL A 225 -1.69 -9.80 -5.15
CA VAL A 225 -1.73 -8.83 -4.04
C VAL A 225 -2.39 -7.53 -4.49
N TYR A 226 -1.99 -6.97 -5.64
CA TYR A 226 -2.58 -5.75 -6.20
C TYR A 226 -4.06 -5.91 -6.54
N CYS A 227 -4.45 -7.02 -7.17
CA CYS A 227 -5.86 -7.31 -7.41
C CYS A 227 -6.65 -7.38 -6.10
N TYR A 228 -6.08 -7.98 -5.05
CA TYR A 228 -6.73 -8.07 -3.74
C TYR A 228 -6.86 -6.71 -3.05
N ILE A 229 -5.85 -5.84 -3.14
CA ILE A 229 -5.92 -4.47 -2.58
C ILE A 229 -6.99 -3.65 -3.32
N PHE A 230 -7.10 -3.80 -4.65
CA PHE A 230 -8.19 -3.20 -5.42
C PHE A 230 -9.56 -3.70 -4.97
N TYR A 231 -9.70 -5.01 -4.78
CA TYR A 231 -10.91 -5.63 -4.28
C TYR A 231 -11.27 -5.13 -2.87
N SER A 232 -10.34 -5.16 -1.92
CA SER A 232 -10.58 -4.75 -0.52
C SER A 232 -10.98 -3.30 -0.41
N LEU A 233 -10.38 -2.42 -1.21
CA LEU A 233 -10.75 -1.01 -1.26
C LEU A 233 -12.15 -0.82 -1.84
N SER A 234 -12.49 -1.53 -2.92
CA SER A 234 -13.81 -1.48 -3.54
C SER A 234 -14.90 -2.00 -2.61
N GLU A 235 -14.63 -3.10 -1.91
CA GLU A 235 -15.53 -3.67 -0.89
C GLU A 235 -15.74 -2.71 0.27
N TYR A 236 -14.67 -2.04 0.74
CA TYR A 236 -14.78 -1.01 1.77
C TYR A 236 -15.64 0.18 1.32
N GLY A 237 -15.57 0.54 0.03
CA GLY A 237 -16.44 1.55 -0.57
C GLY A 237 -17.94 1.24 -0.40
N ASN A 238 -18.33 -0.03 -0.50
CA ASN A 238 -19.73 -0.44 -0.34
C ASN A 238 -20.26 -0.27 1.10
N VAL A 239 -19.36 -0.15 2.08
CA VAL A 239 -19.70 0.03 3.51
C VAL A 239 -19.27 1.39 4.05
N ILE A 240 -18.85 2.32 3.18
CA ILE A 240 -18.22 3.57 3.60
C ILE A 240 -19.16 4.44 4.45
N ASP A 241 -20.44 4.51 4.13
CA ASP A 241 -21.46 5.27 4.85
C ASP A 241 -21.55 4.80 6.30
N ALA A 242 -21.70 3.48 6.46
CA ALA A 242 -21.81 2.81 7.75
C ALA A 242 -20.50 2.87 8.55
N ALA A 243 -19.35 2.76 7.86
CA ALA A 243 -18.03 2.87 8.47
C ALA A 243 -17.72 4.31 8.93
N THR A 244 -18.12 5.32 8.16
CA THR A 244 -17.92 6.74 8.49
C THR A 244 -18.75 7.12 9.72
N TYR A 245 -20.03 6.75 9.73
CA TYR A 245 -20.89 6.97 10.89
C TYR A 245 -20.31 6.36 12.18
N ALA A 246 -19.86 5.11 12.09
CA ALA A 246 -19.30 4.40 13.24
C ALA A 246 -17.90 4.88 13.67
N THR A 247 -17.19 5.63 12.83
CA THR A 247 -15.90 6.24 13.21
C THR A 247 -16.09 7.64 13.81
N GLU A 248 -17.04 8.43 13.32
CA GLU A 248 -17.37 9.76 13.87
C GLU A 248 -17.97 9.69 15.28
N ASP A 249 -18.83 8.72 15.58
CA ASP A 249 -19.37 8.54 16.93
C ASP A 249 -18.34 7.96 17.91
N ALA A 250 -17.32 7.25 17.40
CA ALA A 250 -16.22 6.74 18.21
C ALA A 250 -15.20 7.80 18.64
N GLU A 251 -15.15 8.96 17.97
CA GLU A 251 -14.31 10.11 18.36
C GLU A 251 -14.98 10.99 19.44
N LYS A 252 -16.28 10.81 19.69
CA LYS A 252 -17.07 11.58 20.69
C LYS A 252 -17.12 10.92 22.07
N LEU A 253 -16.59 9.71 22.22
CA LEU A 253 -16.46 8.95 23.47
C LEU A 253 -15.04 9.08 24.04
#